data_AF-A0A938V6N5-F1
#
_entry.id   AF-A0A938V6N5-F1
#
_cell.length_a   1.000
_cell.length_b   1.000
_cell.length_c   1.000
_cell.angle_alpha   90.00
_cell.angle_beta   90.00
_cell.angle_gamma   90.00
#
_symmetry.space_group_name_H-M   'P 1'
#
loop_
_entity.id
_entity.type
_entity.pdbx_description
1 polymer ?
#
loop_
_entity_poly.entity_id
_entity_poly.type
_entity_poly.pdbx_seq_one_letter_code
_entity_poly.pdbx_strand_id
1 'polypeptide(L)'
;RTQGTLDHHDILAVEKEFRLPVGPFTVLGYIDRVDRVDDETVEVLDYKTNRLLFTRDEVDSSLQMSLYHLAARQLWPWAKKVKLTFLMLRHGLRMTTERSPEQLEAAMRYVETVGRMTEEATEFPPRLNSNCVWCDHRSKCPAYAEALKGKRDFVCENTDDLPAVAREREEVARLVKILSDRKAELEGVLKTHLQEHDELVLAGTRYRMFNTAKTEYPLEPTVETIEKATGMERASLVARLAAVDKKALDALLKELAGRLDKPKLMLLKAELEAAATISYSPRFWAKAV
;
A
#
# COMPACT_ATOMS: atom_id res chain seq x y z
N ARG A 1 -18.70 -2.46 10.48
CA ARG A 1 -19.33 -3.69 11.04
C ARG A 1 -20.61 -3.99 10.28
N THR A 2 -20.56 -4.13 8.95
CA THR A 2 -21.76 -4.22 8.08
C THR A 2 -21.83 -5.59 7.40
N GLN A 3 -21.74 -6.67 8.18
CA GLN A 3 -22.07 -8.01 7.68
C GLN A 3 -23.55 -8.37 7.93
N GLY A 4 -24.30 -7.51 8.64
CA GLY A 4 -25.65 -7.82 9.09
C GLY A 4 -25.65 -8.94 10.14
N THR A 5 -26.82 -9.53 10.37
CA THR A 5 -26.92 -10.80 11.09
C THR A 5 -26.52 -11.91 10.13
N LEU A 6 -25.40 -12.58 10.42
CA LEU A 6 -25.00 -13.77 9.68
C LEU A 6 -25.86 -14.93 10.15
N ASP A 7 -26.55 -15.59 9.23
CA ASP A 7 -27.10 -16.89 9.54
C ASP A 7 -25.93 -17.88 9.61
N HIS A 8 -25.75 -18.51 10.77
CA HIS A 8 -24.77 -19.56 10.95
C HIS A 8 -24.94 -20.73 9.96
N HIS A 9 -26.15 -20.95 9.43
CA HIS A 9 -26.41 -21.97 8.40
C HIS A 9 -25.72 -21.66 7.07
N ASP A 10 -25.42 -20.39 6.80
CA ASP A 10 -24.70 -19.97 5.58
C ASP A 10 -23.19 -20.09 5.73
N ILE A 11 -22.66 -20.37 6.93
CA ILE A 11 -21.23 -20.57 7.13
C ILE A 11 -20.89 -22.04 6.84
N LEU A 12 -20.24 -22.28 5.71
CA LEU A 12 -19.87 -23.63 5.27
C LEU A 12 -18.66 -24.17 6.03
N ALA A 13 -17.67 -23.31 6.32
CA ALA A 13 -16.48 -23.70 7.07
C ALA A 13 -15.73 -22.51 7.67
N VAL A 14 -14.92 -22.79 8.69
CA VAL A 14 -13.98 -21.88 9.35
C VAL A 14 -12.66 -22.64 9.56
N GLU A 15 -11.52 -21.99 9.35
CA GLU A 15 -10.16 -22.58 9.44
C GLU A 15 -10.03 -23.89 8.63
N LYS A 16 -10.55 -23.88 7.40
CA LYS A 16 -10.66 -25.08 6.59
C LYS A 16 -9.32 -25.42 5.93
N GLU A 17 -8.72 -26.53 6.35
CA GLU A 17 -7.57 -27.11 5.65
C GLU A 17 -7.95 -27.49 4.20
N PHE A 18 -7.05 -27.21 3.27
CA PHE A 18 -7.08 -27.76 1.92
C PHE A 18 -5.71 -28.28 1.49
N ARG A 19 -5.76 -29.27 0.59
CA ARG A 19 -4.60 -29.84 -0.09
C ARG A 19 -4.85 -29.77 -1.58
N LEU A 20 -4.09 -28.91 -2.25
CA LEU A 20 -4.20 -28.68 -3.68
C LEU A 20 -3.01 -29.34 -4.39
N PRO A 21 -3.22 -30.41 -5.19
CA PRO A 21 -2.15 -30.99 -5.99
C PRO A 21 -1.77 -30.04 -7.13
N VAL A 22 -0.48 -29.74 -7.27
CA VAL A 22 0.10 -28.84 -8.27
C VAL A 22 1.30 -29.53 -8.92
N GLY A 23 1.07 -30.19 -10.06
CA GLY A 23 2.09 -31.02 -10.70
C GLY A 23 2.58 -32.11 -9.73
N PRO A 24 3.91 -32.25 -9.48
CA PRO A 24 4.45 -33.20 -8.51
C PRO A 24 4.33 -32.73 -7.04
N PHE A 25 3.85 -31.50 -6.79
CA PHE A 25 3.79 -30.89 -5.47
C PHE A 25 2.38 -30.89 -4.89
N THR A 26 2.28 -30.62 -3.59
CA THR A 26 1.01 -30.35 -2.93
C THR A 26 1.12 -29.05 -2.15
N VAL A 27 0.24 -28.10 -2.45
CA VAL A 27 0.06 -26.89 -1.64
C VAL A 27 -0.89 -27.21 -0.50
N LEU A 28 -0.40 -27.06 0.73
CA LEU A 28 -1.19 -27.15 1.95
C LEU A 28 -1.52 -25.73 2.43
N GLY A 29 -2.77 -25.49 2.82
CA GLY A 29 -3.16 -24.22 3.41
C GLY A 29 -4.46 -24.30 4.18
N TYR A 30 -4.83 -23.18 4.79
CA TYR A 30 -6.06 -23.03 5.56
C TYR A 30 -6.82 -21.81 5.03
N ILE A 31 -8.13 -21.96 4.85
CA ILE A 31 -9.04 -20.89 4.50
C ILE A 31 -9.71 -20.40 5.79
N ASP A 32 -9.54 -19.13 6.15
CA ASP A 32 -10.10 -18.57 7.39
C ASP A 32 -11.61 -18.82 7.51
N ARG A 33 -12.37 -18.53 6.45
CA ARG A 33 -13.82 -18.75 6.43
C ARG A 33 -14.39 -18.89 5.02
N VAL A 34 -15.42 -19.73 4.88
CA VAL A 34 -16.22 -19.87 3.65
C VAL A 34 -17.70 -19.78 3.96
N ASP A 35 -18.38 -18.91 3.22
CA ASP A 35 -19.82 -18.71 3.30
C ASP A 35 -20.48 -19.22 2.01
N ARG A 36 -21.68 -19.80 2.13
CA ARG A 36 -22.63 -19.99 1.03
C ARG A 36 -23.32 -18.66 0.77
N VAL A 37 -23.28 -18.20 -0.47
CA VAL A 37 -23.98 -16.97 -0.89
C VAL A 37 -25.35 -17.31 -1.48
N ASP A 38 -25.39 -18.35 -2.30
CA ASP A 38 -26.60 -18.89 -2.92
C ASP A 38 -26.36 -20.36 -3.33
N ASP A 39 -27.26 -20.93 -4.13
CA ASP A 39 -27.18 -22.33 -4.57
C ASP A 39 -26.01 -22.64 -5.50
N GLU A 40 -25.38 -21.62 -6.10
CA GLU A 40 -24.32 -21.79 -7.09
C GLU A 40 -23.03 -21.04 -6.71
N THR A 41 -23.03 -20.33 -5.59
CA THR A 41 -21.96 -19.39 -5.24
C THR A 41 -21.48 -19.60 -3.81
N VAL A 42 -20.17 -19.70 -3.66
CA VAL A 42 -19.48 -19.59 -2.37
C VAL A 42 -18.65 -18.31 -2.33
N GLU A 43 -18.50 -17.75 -1.13
CA GLU A 43 -17.58 -16.65 -0.84
C GLU A 43 -16.53 -17.13 0.14
N VAL A 44 -15.26 -17.05 -0.26
CA VAL A 44 -14.12 -17.24 0.61
C VAL A 44 -13.77 -15.89 1.24
N LEU A 45 -13.67 -15.85 2.56
CA LEU A 45 -13.28 -14.67 3.32
C LEU A 45 -11.94 -14.92 4.01
N ASP A 46 -11.06 -13.94 3.92
CA ASP A 46 -9.76 -13.92 4.62
C ASP A 46 -9.67 -12.63 5.45
N TYR A 47 -9.36 -12.78 6.74
CA TYR A 47 -9.36 -11.70 7.70
C TYR A 47 -8.01 -10.98 7.71
N LYS A 48 -8.03 -9.69 7.38
CA LYS A 48 -6.81 -8.87 7.31
C LYS A 48 -6.82 -7.75 8.35
N THR A 49 -5.77 -7.70 9.16
CA THR A 49 -5.52 -6.67 10.17
C THR A 49 -4.47 -5.65 9.72
N ASN A 50 -4.19 -5.53 8.42
CA ASN A 50 -3.23 -4.58 7.90
C ASN A 50 -3.65 -3.13 8.25
N ARG A 51 -2.66 -2.26 8.48
CA ARG A 51 -2.86 -0.82 8.73
C ARG A 51 -3.17 -0.04 7.45
N LEU A 52 -2.67 -0.53 6.31
CA LEU A 52 -2.91 0.03 4.99
C LEU A 52 -3.84 -0.91 4.21
N LEU A 53 -4.67 -0.32 3.37
CA LEU A 53 -5.49 -1.06 2.41
C LEU A 53 -4.62 -1.56 1.25
N PHE A 54 -4.95 -2.72 0.72
CA PHE A 54 -4.41 -3.17 -0.56
C PHE A 54 -4.93 -2.27 -1.68
N THR A 55 -4.14 -2.11 -2.73
CA THR A 55 -4.59 -1.56 -4.01
C THR A 55 -5.48 -2.56 -4.74
N ARG A 56 -6.26 -2.09 -5.73
CA ARG A 56 -7.11 -2.98 -6.52
C ARG A 56 -6.28 -4.03 -7.27
N ASP A 57 -5.14 -3.62 -7.83
CA ASP A 57 -4.20 -4.48 -8.56
C ASP A 57 -3.66 -5.61 -7.67
N GLU A 58 -3.27 -5.31 -6.43
CA GLU A 58 -2.78 -6.31 -5.47
C GLU A 58 -3.85 -7.34 -5.11
N VAL A 59 -5.12 -6.92 -4.95
CA VAL A 59 -6.21 -7.86 -4.67
C VAL A 59 -6.52 -8.71 -5.90
N ASP A 60 -6.50 -8.12 -7.10
CA ASP A 60 -6.87 -8.80 -8.35
C ASP A 60 -5.78 -9.74 -8.87
N SER A 61 -4.53 -9.51 -8.49
CA SER A 61 -3.38 -10.36 -8.82
C SER A 61 -2.91 -11.26 -7.67
N SER A 62 -3.58 -11.22 -6.51
CA SER A 62 -3.19 -12.01 -5.34
C SER A 62 -3.16 -13.51 -5.63
N LEU A 63 -1.96 -14.10 -5.51
CA LEU A 63 -1.72 -15.54 -5.63
C LEU A 63 -2.46 -16.33 -4.54
N GLN A 64 -2.45 -15.84 -3.29
CA GLN A 64 -3.18 -16.45 -2.16
C GLN A 64 -4.65 -16.66 -2.53
N MET A 65 -5.29 -15.62 -3.06
CA MET A 65 -6.69 -15.66 -3.46
C MET A 65 -6.94 -16.60 -4.65
N SER A 66 -6.01 -16.69 -5.60
CA SER A 66 -6.10 -17.68 -6.68
C SER A 66 -6.04 -19.13 -6.15
N LEU A 67 -5.17 -19.41 -5.17
CA LEU A 67 -5.08 -20.73 -4.54
C LEU A 67 -6.32 -21.08 -3.72
N TYR A 68 -6.88 -20.11 -2.99
CA TYR A 68 -8.15 -20.28 -2.29
C TYR A 68 -9.31 -20.54 -3.25
N HIS A 69 -9.35 -19.90 -4.42
CA HIS A 69 -10.35 -20.20 -5.43
C HIS A 69 -10.27 -21.65 -5.89
N LEU A 70 -9.07 -22.14 -6.21
CA LEU A 70 -8.84 -23.52 -6.65
C LEU A 70 -9.25 -24.52 -5.56
N ALA A 71 -8.84 -24.26 -4.32
CA ALA A 71 -9.24 -25.06 -3.17
C ALA A 71 -10.76 -25.07 -2.97
N ALA A 72 -11.43 -23.92 -3.11
CA ALA A 72 -12.88 -23.84 -2.97
C ALA A 72 -13.60 -24.65 -4.04
N ARG A 73 -13.14 -24.64 -5.30
CA ARG A 73 -13.72 -25.48 -6.37
C ARG A 73 -13.56 -26.98 -6.10
N GLN A 74 -12.46 -27.39 -5.46
CA GLN A 74 -12.25 -28.79 -5.06
C GLN A 74 -13.13 -29.20 -3.88
N LEU A 75 -13.27 -28.33 -2.88
CA LEU A 75 -14.00 -28.61 -1.65
C LEU A 75 -15.53 -28.49 -1.82
N TRP A 76 -15.99 -27.58 -2.66
CA TRP A 76 -17.40 -27.32 -2.95
C TRP A 76 -17.67 -27.36 -4.46
N PRO A 77 -17.60 -28.55 -5.09
CA PRO A 77 -17.70 -28.71 -6.55
C PRO A 77 -19.07 -28.32 -7.14
N TRP A 78 -20.10 -28.18 -6.29
CA TRP A 78 -21.42 -27.67 -6.69
C TRP A 78 -21.40 -26.17 -6.98
N ALA A 79 -20.45 -25.41 -6.42
CA ALA A 79 -20.36 -23.98 -6.60
C ALA A 79 -19.78 -23.67 -7.99
N LYS A 80 -20.58 -23.00 -8.82
CA LYS A 80 -20.18 -22.52 -10.15
C LYS A 80 -19.38 -21.22 -10.07
N LYS A 81 -19.59 -20.43 -9.00
CA LYS A 81 -18.93 -19.14 -8.77
C LYS A 81 -18.23 -19.14 -7.42
N VAL A 82 -17.04 -18.55 -7.38
CA VAL A 82 -16.27 -18.34 -6.16
C VAL A 82 -15.90 -16.87 -6.05
N LYS A 83 -16.46 -16.20 -5.05
CA LYS A 83 -16.06 -14.84 -4.65
C LYS A 83 -14.95 -14.93 -3.62
N LEU A 84 -14.02 -13.99 -3.68
CA LEU A 84 -12.85 -13.94 -2.82
C LEU A 84 -12.80 -12.58 -2.15
N THR A 85 -12.79 -12.53 -0.82
CA THR A 85 -12.89 -11.26 -0.10
C THR A 85 -11.83 -11.16 0.98
N PHE A 86 -11.00 -10.12 0.90
CA PHE A 86 -10.27 -9.65 2.07
C PHE A 86 -11.22 -8.81 2.95
N LEU A 87 -11.42 -9.22 4.19
CA LEU A 87 -12.12 -8.45 5.20
C LEU A 87 -11.11 -7.61 6.01
N MET A 88 -10.99 -6.34 5.65
CA MET A 88 -10.04 -5.38 6.23
C MET A 88 -10.54 -4.88 7.59
N LEU A 89 -10.30 -5.65 8.66
CA LEU A 89 -10.90 -5.48 9.99
C LEU A 89 -10.66 -4.09 10.58
N ARG A 90 -9.44 -3.55 10.46
CA ARG A 90 -9.09 -2.20 10.97
C ARG A 90 -9.87 -1.07 10.30
N HIS A 91 -10.27 -1.28 9.05
CA HIS A 91 -10.96 -0.28 8.24
C HIS A 91 -12.46 -0.53 8.18
N GLY A 92 -12.92 -1.72 8.58
CA GLY A 92 -14.31 -2.15 8.43
C GLY A 92 -14.74 -2.25 6.95
N LEU A 93 -13.80 -2.55 6.04
CA LEU A 93 -14.02 -2.61 4.60
C LEU A 93 -13.86 -4.03 4.05
N ARG A 94 -14.55 -4.30 2.93
CA ARG A 94 -14.44 -5.55 2.17
C ARG A 94 -13.81 -5.24 0.82
N MET A 95 -12.85 -6.06 0.42
CA MET A 95 -12.21 -5.98 -0.88
C MET A 95 -12.42 -7.31 -1.61
N THR A 96 -13.46 -7.35 -2.45
CA THR A 96 -13.90 -8.57 -3.13
C THR A 96 -13.36 -8.64 -4.55
N THR A 97 -12.93 -9.81 -4.98
CA THR A 97 -12.47 -10.11 -6.34
C THR A 97 -12.97 -11.48 -6.79
N GLU A 98 -12.92 -11.72 -8.09
CA GLU A 98 -13.12 -13.03 -8.72
C GLU A 98 -11.86 -13.41 -9.50
N ARG A 99 -11.84 -14.62 -10.07
CA ARG A 99 -10.73 -15.12 -10.89
C ARG A 99 -11.23 -15.70 -12.20
N SER A 100 -10.57 -15.34 -13.29
CA SER A 100 -10.78 -15.98 -14.60
C SER A 100 -10.06 -17.32 -14.68
N PRO A 101 -10.50 -18.25 -15.55
CA PRO A 101 -9.80 -19.52 -15.78
C PRO A 101 -8.30 -19.34 -16.09
N GLU A 102 -7.95 -18.33 -16.88
CA GLU A 102 -6.57 -18.03 -17.29
C GLU A 102 -5.71 -17.60 -16.10
N GLN A 103 -6.28 -16.80 -15.17
CA GLN A 103 -5.59 -16.40 -13.94
C GLN A 103 -5.32 -17.60 -13.03
N LEU A 104 -6.26 -18.54 -12.95
CA LEU A 104 -6.11 -19.76 -12.15
C LEU A 104 -5.05 -20.70 -12.74
N GLU A 105 -5.05 -20.86 -14.07
CA GLU A 105 -4.04 -21.66 -14.77
C GLU A 105 -2.64 -21.03 -14.64
N ALA A 106 -2.55 -19.70 -14.76
CA ALA A 106 -1.30 -18.97 -14.53
C ALA A 106 -0.79 -19.15 -13.09
N ALA A 107 -1.68 -19.09 -12.09
CA ALA A 107 -1.32 -19.33 -10.70
C ALA A 107 -0.79 -20.76 -10.47
N MET A 108 -1.45 -21.77 -11.04
CA MET A 108 -1.00 -23.17 -10.97
C MET A 108 0.38 -23.36 -11.59
N ARG A 109 0.59 -22.83 -12.81
CA ARG A 109 1.89 -22.88 -13.49
C ARG A 109 2.98 -22.16 -12.71
N TYR A 110 2.67 -20.98 -12.16
CA TYR A 110 3.61 -20.22 -11.34
C TYR A 110 4.06 -21.03 -10.12
N VAL A 111 3.12 -21.59 -9.36
CA VAL A 111 3.44 -22.39 -8.16
C VAL A 111 4.22 -23.65 -8.51
N GLU A 112 3.84 -24.36 -9.57
CA GLU A 112 4.58 -25.54 -10.03
C GLU A 112 6.02 -25.18 -10.43
N THR A 113 6.20 -24.05 -11.11
CA THR A 113 7.51 -23.56 -11.55
C THR A 113 8.37 -23.18 -10.35
N VAL A 114 7.82 -22.43 -9.40
CA VAL A 114 8.54 -22.06 -8.16
C VAL A 114 8.89 -23.30 -7.34
N GLY A 115 7.99 -24.30 -7.26
CA GLY A 115 8.25 -25.57 -6.61
C GLY A 115 9.43 -26.31 -7.22
N ARG A 116 9.45 -26.47 -8.56
CA ARG A 116 10.58 -27.09 -9.28
C ARG A 116 11.88 -26.34 -9.07
N MET A 117 11.85 -25.02 -9.23
CA MET A 117 13.02 -24.17 -8.99
C MET A 117 13.57 -24.33 -7.57
N THR A 118 12.70 -24.55 -6.58
CA THR A 118 13.12 -24.72 -5.19
C THR A 118 13.74 -26.09 -4.94
N GLU A 119 13.17 -27.16 -5.48
CA GLU A 119 13.73 -28.52 -5.37
C GLU A 119 15.06 -28.69 -6.13
N GLU A 120 15.18 -28.07 -7.31
CA GLU A 120 16.37 -28.17 -8.16
C GLU A 120 17.50 -27.22 -7.73
N ALA A 121 17.19 -26.19 -6.93
CA ALA A 121 18.17 -25.22 -6.49
C ALA A 121 19.17 -25.83 -5.49
N THR A 122 20.46 -25.72 -5.83
CA THR A 122 21.56 -26.04 -4.92
C THR A 122 21.98 -24.84 -4.07
N GLU A 123 21.59 -23.63 -4.47
CA GLU A 123 21.95 -22.37 -3.81
C GLU A 123 20.76 -21.39 -3.79
N PHE A 124 20.67 -20.63 -2.70
CA PHE A 124 19.64 -19.60 -2.50
C PHE A 124 20.29 -18.23 -2.28
N PRO A 125 20.81 -17.59 -3.35
CA PRO A 125 21.50 -16.32 -3.21
C PRO A 125 20.53 -15.23 -2.71
N PRO A 126 20.93 -14.44 -1.69
CA PRO A 126 20.08 -13.39 -1.17
C PRO A 126 19.85 -12.30 -2.23
N ARG A 127 18.59 -11.89 -2.40
CA ARG A 127 18.22 -10.80 -3.30
C ARG A 127 17.73 -9.59 -2.50
N LEU A 128 18.43 -8.47 -2.64
CA LEU A 128 18.02 -7.22 -2.00
C LEU A 128 16.69 -6.72 -2.56
N ASN A 129 15.78 -6.35 -1.68
CA ASN A 129 14.47 -5.80 -2.03
C ASN A 129 13.95 -4.90 -0.89
N SER A 130 12.77 -4.30 -1.09
CA SER A 130 12.15 -3.37 -0.13
C SER A 130 11.79 -4.00 1.22
N ASN A 131 11.71 -5.33 1.30
CA ASN A 131 11.39 -6.05 2.52
C ASN A 131 12.63 -6.39 3.34
N CYS A 132 13.84 -6.11 2.87
CA CYS A 132 15.08 -6.43 3.58
C CYS A 132 15.14 -5.83 5.00
N VAL A 133 14.55 -4.65 5.23
CA VAL A 133 14.53 -4.05 6.58
C VAL A 133 13.75 -4.90 7.58
N TRP A 134 12.71 -5.63 7.13
CA TRP A 134 11.83 -6.45 7.96
C TRP A 134 12.20 -7.94 7.95
N CYS A 135 13.31 -8.31 7.30
CA CYS A 135 13.72 -9.70 7.18
C CYS A 135 14.37 -10.21 8.48
N ASP A 136 13.88 -11.33 9.02
CA ASP A 136 14.43 -11.93 10.25
C ASP A 136 15.89 -12.42 10.07
N HIS A 137 16.27 -12.76 8.85
CA HIS A 137 17.65 -13.18 8.52
C HIS A 137 18.60 -12.02 8.23
N ARG A 138 18.12 -10.77 8.29
CA ARG A 138 18.86 -9.55 7.93
C ARG A 138 20.22 -9.42 8.63
N SER A 139 20.29 -9.77 9.90
CA SER A 139 21.53 -9.65 10.71
C SER A 139 22.65 -10.58 10.25
N LYS A 140 22.32 -11.68 9.55
CA LYS A 140 23.28 -12.65 9.00
C LYS A 140 23.34 -12.61 7.47
N CYS A 141 22.62 -11.70 6.82
CA CYS A 141 22.55 -11.63 5.37
C CYS A 141 23.76 -10.87 4.80
N PRO A 142 24.66 -11.53 4.02
CA PRO A 142 25.86 -10.88 3.50
C PRO A 142 25.51 -9.77 2.50
N ALA A 143 24.53 -9.97 1.62
CA ALA A 143 24.10 -8.93 0.68
C ALA A 143 23.58 -7.68 1.39
N TYR A 144 22.87 -7.85 2.52
CA TYR A 144 22.40 -6.72 3.31
C TYR A 144 23.56 -5.97 3.99
N ALA A 145 24.53 -6.71 4.54
CA ALA A 145 25.73 -6.10 5.11
C ALA A 145 26.52 -5.29 4.08
N GLU A 146 26.69 -5.82 2.86
CA GLU A 146 27.34 -5.11 1.76
C GLU A 146 26.53 -3.88 1.28
N ALA A 147 25.20 -3.98 1.27
CA ALA A 147 24.33 -2.84 0.98
C ALA A 147 24.51 -1.69 1.99
N LEU A 148 24.66 -2.01 3.29
CA LEU A 148 24.94 -1.01 4.32
C LEU A 148 26.32 -0.37 4.19
N LYS A 149 27.28 -1.07 3.59
CA LYS A 149 28.60 -0.51 3.23
C LYS A 149 28.56 0.34 1.95
N GLY A 150 27.42 0.40 1.27
CA GLY A 150 27.27 1.12 0.01
C GLY A 150 27.92 0.42 -1.18
N LYS A 151 28.12 -0.91 -1.11
CA LYS A 151 28.64 -1.67 -2.26
C LYS A 151 27.71 -1.49 -3.46
N ARG A 152 28.33 -1.27 -4.62
CA ARG A 152 27.68 -1.16 -5.93
C ARG A 152 28.08 -2.35 -6.79
N ASP A 153 27.10 -3.02 -7.38
CA ASP A 153 27.30 -4.13 -8.32
C ASP A 153 27.40 -3.61 -9.76
N PHE A 154 26.79 -2.46 -10.06
CA PHE A 154 26.82 -1.83 -11.38
C PHE A 154 26.91 -0.31 -11.30
N VAL A 155 27.72 0.27 -12.19
CA VAL A 155 27.87 1.71 -12.39
C VAL A 155 27.77 1.98 -13.90
N CYS A 156 26.91 2.90 -14.30
CA CYS A 156 26.75 3.29 -15.69
C CYS A 156 27.86 4.27 -16.07
N GLU A 157 28.72 3.88 -17.02
CA GLU A 157 29.80 4.73 -17.52
C GLU A 157 29.33 5.70 -18.62
N ASN A 158 28.25 5.35 -19.32
CA ASN A 158 27.69 6.12 -20.43
C ASN A 158 26.18 6.33 -20.25
N THR A 159 25.78 7.56 -19.98
CA THR A 159 24.37 7.93 -19.78
C THR A 159 23.50 7.87 -21.04
N ASP A 160 24.10 7.69 -22.21
CA ASP A 160 23.36 7.46 -23.46
C ASP A 160 22.87 6.00 -23.58
N ASP A 161 23.44 5.06 -22.81
CA ASP A 161 22.95 3.68 -22.70
C ASP A 161 21.78 3.62 -21.70
N LEU A 162 20.57 3.84 -22.20
CA LEU A 162 19.35 3.84 -21.38
C LEU A 162 19.12 2.53 -20.58
N PRO A 163 19.33 1.33 -21.15
CA PRO A 163 19.35 0.09 -20.36
C PRO A 163 20.31 0.10 -19.16
N ALA A 164 21.55 0.58 -19.35
CA ALA A 164 22.52 0.70 -18.27
C ALA A 164 22.08 1.71 -17.21
N VAL A 165 21.58 2.89 -17.63
CA VAL A 165 21.04 3.91 -16.73
C VAL A 165 19.88 3.35 -15.89
N ALA A 166 18.95 2.63 -16.52
CA ALA A 166 17.82 2.02 -15.82
C ALA A 166 18.30 0.98 -14.79
N ARG A 167 19.27 0.13 -15.15
CA ARG A 167 19.85 -0.87 -14.24
C ARG A 167 20.48 -0.21 -13.02
N GLU A 168 21.34 0.80 -13.23
CA GLU A 168 22.00 1.49 -12.13
C GLU A 168 20.98 2.21 -11.25
N ARG A 169 20.00 2.90 -11.84
CA ARG A 169 18.94 3.62 -11.11
C ARG A 169 18.17 2.67 -10.19
N GLU A 170 17.76 1.51 -10.68
CA GLU A 170 17.01 0.54 -9.87
C GLU A 170 17.87 -0.01 -8.71
N GLU A 171 19.17 -0.20 -8.92
CA GLU A 171 20.09 -0.56 -7.85
C GLU A 171 20.24 0.56 -6.81
N VAL A 172 20.45 1.82 -7.25
CA VAL A 172 20.48 2.99 -6.35
C VAL A 172 19.19 3.10 -5.57
N ALA A 173 18.03 2.98 -6.22
CA ALA A 173 16.73 3.09 -5.56
C ALA A 173 16.55 2.05 -4.44
N ARG A 174 16.97 0.79 -4.68
CA ARG A 174 16.95 -0.26 -3.64
C ARG A 174 17.89 0.07 -2.48
N LEU A 175 19.13 0.48 -2.76
CA LEU A 175 20.10 0.82 -1.72
C LEU A 175 19.67 2.04 -0.90
N VAL A 176 19.17 3.10 -1.54
CA VAL A 176 18.60 4.28 -0.87
C VAL A 176 17.46 3.87 0.05
N LYS A 177 16.56 2.99 -0.40
CA LYS A 177 15.47 2.50 0.45
C LYS A 177 16.00 1.76 1.67
N ILE A 178 16.95 0.84 1.49
CA ILE A 178 17.57 0.06 2.58
C ILE A 178 18.26 0.99 3.59
N LEU A 179 19.06 1.93 3.13
CA LEU A 179 19.81 2.86 3.98
C LEU A 179 18.86 3.82 4.71
N SER A 180 17.84 4.33 4.02
CA SER A 180 16.83 5.21 4.61
C SER A 180 16.01 4.50 5.69
N ASP A 181 15.59 3.26 5.43
CA ASP A 181 14.88 2.44 6.41
C ASP A 181 15.74 2.14 7.62
N ARG A 182 17.01 1.79 7.42
CA ARG A 182 17.95 1.54 8.52
C ARG A 182 18.20 2.80 9.34
N LYS A 183 18.34 3.95 8.70
CA LYS A 183 18.44 5.25 9.37
C LYS A 183 17.18 5.52 10.20
N ALA A 184 15.98 5.31 9.64
CA ALA A 184 14.73 5.53 10.34
C ALA A 184 14.56 4.62 11.57
N GLU A 185 15.01 3.36 11.48
CA GLU A 185 15.04 2.42 12.61
C GLU A 185 15.95 2.95 13.74
N LEU A 186 17.17 3.38 13.41
CA LEU A 186 18.12 3.94 14.37
C LEU A 186 17.60 5.25 15.00
N GLU A 187 17.01 6.13 14.18
CA GLU A 187 16.34 7.34 14.68
C GLU A 187 15.17 7.01 15.60
N GLY A 188 14.43 5.92 15.35
CA GLY A 188 13.39 5.43 16.24
C GLY A 188 13.92 5.12 17.62
N VAL A 189 15.06 4.42 17.71
CA VAL A 189 15.73 4.12 18.99
C VAL A 189 16.13 5.40 19.72
N LEU A 190 16.77 6.35 19.02
CA LEU A 190 17.18 7.62 19.60
C LEU A 190 15.99 8.45 20.08
N LYS A 191 14.90 8.50 19.29
CA LYS A 191 13.67 9.22 19.64
C LYS A 191 13.00 8.65 20.88
N THR A 192 13.00 7.33 21.07
CA THR A 192 12.47 6.71 22.30
C THR A 192 13.22 7.20 23.53
N HIS A 193 14.55 7.28 23.48
CA HIS A 193 15.33 7.79 24.61
C HIS A 193 15.13 9.30 24.83
N LEU A 194 14.93 10.08 23.75
CA LEU A 194 14.57 11.50 23.82
C LEU A 194 13.16 11.76 24.40
N GLN A 195 12.37 10.73 24.72
CA GLN A 195 11.12 10.91 25.49
C GLN A 195 11.41 11.17 26.97
N GLU A 196 12.52 10.66 27.49
CA GLU A 196 12.93 10.81 28.90
C GLU A 196 14.09 11.82 29.07
N HIS A 197 14.69 12.26 27.96
CA HIS A 197 15.82 13.19 27.93
C HIS A 197 15.60 14.32 26.93
N ASP A 198 15.89 15.55 27.32
CA ASP A 198 15.78 16.72 26.42
C ASP A 198 16.82 16.70 25.28
N GLU A 199 18.00 16.13 25.56
CA GLU A 199 19.14 16.08 24.64
C GLU A 199 19.97 14.81 24.87
N LEU A 200 20.53 14.25 23.79
CA LEU A 200 21.55 13.20 23.82
C LEU A 200 22.80 13.69 23.07
N VAL A 201 23.98 13.56 23.68
CA VAL A 201 25.27 13.81 23.01
C VAL A 201 26.01 12.48 22.91
N LEU A 202 25.99 11.87 21.72
CA LEU A 202 26.50 10.52 21.47
C LEU A 202 27.37 10.53 20.21
N ALA A 203 28.50 9.82 20.25
CA ALA A 203 29.41 9.68 19.12
C ALA A 203 29.78 11.02 18.42
N GLY A 204 30.00 12.08 19.20
CA GLY A 204 30.33 13.42 18.69
C GLY A 204 29.16 14.18 18.05
N THR A 205 27.94 13.65 18.11
CA THR A 205 26.73 14.26 17.54
C THR A 205 25.72 14.58 18.65
N ARG A 206 25.07 15.74 18.54
CA ARG A 206 23.98 16.17 19.43
C ARG A 206 22.63 15.85 18.79
N TYR A 207 21.77 15.17 19.53
CA TYR A 207 20.40 14.82 19.15
C TYR A 207 19.42 15.48 20.11
N ARG A 208 18.41 16.16 19.56
CA ARG A 208 17.31 16.75 20.35
C ARG A 208 16.05 16.83 19.50
N MET A 209 14.89 16.75 20.14
CA MET A 209 13.63 17.12 19.50
C MET A 209 13.54 18.65 19.45
N PHE A 210 13.09 19.20 18.33
CA PHE A 210 12.82 20.63 18.20
C PHE A 210 11.42 20.83 17.64
N ASN A 211 10.70 21.78 18.21
CA ASN A 211 9.43 22.22 17.67
C ASN A 211 9.71 23.27 16.60
N THR A 212 9.21 23.03 15.39
CA THR A 212 9.16 24.05 14.35
C THR A 212 7.88 24.85 14.50
N ALA A 213 8.02 26.18 14.61
CA ALA A 213 6.89 27.07 14.51
C ALA A 213 6.41 27.07 13.04
N LYS A 214 5.12 26.77 12.84
CA LYS A 214 4.45 27.01 11.57
C LYS A 214 3.70 28.33 11.69
N THR A 215 4.04 29.29 10.86
CA THR A 215 3.29 30.54 10.76
C THR A 215 2.17 30.35 9.74
N GLU A 216 0.94 30.59 10.17
CA GLU A 216 -0.22 30.64 9.29
C GLU A 216 -0.72 32.08 9.23
N TYR A 217 -1.06 32.53 8.03
CA TYR A 217 -1.61 33.85 7.78
C TYR A 217 -3.08 33.69 7.43
N PRO A 218 -4.02 33.95 8.36
CA PRO A 218 -5.44 33.86 8.07
C PRO A 218 -5.78 34.84 6.94
N LEU A 219 -6.44 34.34 5.89
CA LEU A 219 -6.65 35.09 4.65
C LEU A 219 -7.27 36.47 4.91
N GLU A 220 -8.32 36.51 5.74
CA GLU A 220 -9.11 37.71 5.97
C GLU A 220 -8.32 38.86 6.63
N PRO A 221 -7.71 38.70 7.83
CA PRO A 221 -6.81 39.69 8.41
C PRO A 221 -5.63 40.06 7.51
N THR A 222 -5.10 39.10 6.74
CA THR A 222 -3.95 39.30 5.87
C THR A 222 -4.30 40.24 4.72
N VAL A 223 -5.45 40.01 4.06
CA VAL A 223 -5.95 40.87 2.99
C VAL A 223 -6.26 42.26 3.51
N GLU A 224 -6.95 42.39 4.64
CA GLU A 224 -7.27 43.70 5.24
C GLU A 224 -6.00 44.51 5.55
N THR A 225 -4.97 43.85 6.07
CA THR A 225 -3.68 44.49 6.40
C THR A 225 -2.96 44.99 5.14
N ILE A 226 -2.95 44.19 4.07
CA ILE A 226 -2.30 44.57 2.81
C ILE A 226 -3.09 45.66 2.09
N GLU A 227 -4.42 45.59 2.08
CA GLU A 227 -5.31 46.60 1.51
C GLU A 227 -5.06 47.98 2.14
N LYS A 228 -5.06 48.05 3.48
CA LYS A 228 -4.75 49.29 4.22
C LYS A 228 -3.36 49.85 3.90
N ALA A 229 -2.37 48.99 3.68
CA ALA A 229 -0.99 49.41 3.46
C ALA A 229 -0.68 49.82 2.00
N THR A 230 -1.40 49.25 1.02
CA THR A 230 -1.07 49.38 -0.41
C THR A 230 -2.14 50.11 -1.21
N GLY A 231 -3.35 50.25 -0.67
CA GLY A 231 -4.52 50.73 -1.42
C GLY A 231 -4.99 49.77 -2.52
N MET A 232 -4.45 48.55 -2.60
CA MET A 232 -4.89 47.55 -3.56
C MET A 232 -6.30 47.05 -3.21
N GLU A 233 -7.14 46.91 -4.23
CA GLU A 233 -8.50 46.40 -4.07
C GLU A 233 -8.49 44.96 -3.52
N ARG A 234 -9.33 44.72 -2.51
CA ARG A 234 -9.57 43.42 -1.89
C ARG A 234 -9.76 42.28 -2.89
N ALA A 235 -10.55 42.46 -3.94
CA ALA A 235 -10.82 41.41 -4.93
C ALA A 235 -9.54 40.95 -5.64
N SER A 236 -8.64 41.89 -5.97
CA SER A 236 -7.33 41.62 -6.57
C SER A 236 -6.41 40.88 -5.61
N LEU A 237 -6.42 41.24 -4.32
CA LEU A 237 -5.63 40.58 -3.29
C LEU A 237 -6.09 39.14 -3.03
N VAL A 238 -7.40 38.92 -2.91
CA VAL A 238 -7.98 37.57 -2.75
C VAL A 238 -7.63 36.71 -3.97
N ALA A 239 -7.75 37.23 -5.19
CA ALA A 239 -7.41 36.48 -6.40
C ALA A 239 -5.93 36.06 -6.47
N ARG A 240 -5.02 36.81 -5.82
CA ARG A 240 -3.58 36.51 -5.80
C ARG A 240 -3.14 35.61 -4.64
N LEU A 241 -3.79 35.74 -3.48
CA LEU A 241 -3.35 35.12 -2.23
C LEU A 241 -4.21 33.91 -1.82
N ALA A 242 -5.49 33.90 -2.19
CA ALA A 242 -6.40 32.85 -1.78
C ALA A 242 -6.25 31.62 -2.67
N ALA A 243 -5.98 30.49 -2.05
CA ALA A 243 -6.19 29.18 -2.63
C ALA A 243 -7.06 28.37 -1.67
N VAL A 244 -7.98 27.59 -2.22
CA VAL A 244 -8.74 26.64 -1.42
C VAL A 244 -7.83 25.44 -1.15
N ASP A 245 -7.52 25.19 0.13
CA ASP A 245 -6.80 23.99 0.52
C ASP A 245 -7.66 22.77 0.22
N LYS A 246 -7.19 21.91 -0.69
CA LYS A 246 -7.93 20.74 -1.14
C LYS A 246 -8.31 19.81 0.00
N LYS A 247 -7.42 19.63 0.98
CA LYS A 247 -7.65 18.72 2.10
C LYS A 247 -8.72 19.27 3.05
N ALA A 248 -8.71 20.57 3.31
CA ALA A 248 -9.76 21.25 4.09
C ALA A 248 -11.12 21.20 3.37
N LEU A 249 -11.15 21.43 2.05
CA LEU A 249 -12.36 21.30 1.23
C LEU A 249 -12.92 19.87 1.28
N ASP A 250 -12.08 18.86 1.09
CA ASP A 250 -12.49 17.45 1.16
C ASP A 250 -13.07 17.08 2.53
N ALA A 251 -12.48 17.60 3.61
CA ALA A 251 -12.99 17.40 4.96
C ALA A 251 -14.37 18.04 5.15
N LEU A 252 -14.57 19.28 4.68
CA LEU A 252 -15.86 19.96 4.72
C LEU A 252 -16.93 19.20 3.93
N LEU A 253 -16.61 18.75 2.71
CA LEU A 253 -17.52 17.96 1.88
C LEU A 253 -17.92 16.64 2.57
N LYS A 254 -17.00 16.02 3.33
CA LYS A 254 -17.29 14.83 4.12
C LYS A 254 -18.24 15.12 5.28
N GLU A 255 -18.08 16.23 5.97
CA GLU A 255 -19.00 16.66 7.02
C GLU A 255 -20.40 16.95 6.46
N LEU A 256 -20.47 17.61 5.31
CA LEU A 256 -21.72 17.90 4.60
C LEU A 256 -22.44 16.65 4.12
N ALA A 257 -21.74 15.53 3.89
CA ALA A 257 -22.35 14.27 3.50
C ALA A 257 -23.33 13.70 4.55
N GLY A 258 -23.20 14.10 5.82
CA GLY A 258 -24.17 13.74 6.87
C GLY A 258 -25.44 14.60 6.88
N ARG A 259 -25.47 15.69 6.10
CA ARG A 259 -26.55 16.71 6.10
C ARG A 259 -27.24 16.84 4.74
N LEU A 260 -26.52 16.59 3.64
CA LEU A 260 -27.03 16.65 2.27
C LEU A 260 -27.38 15.25 1.76
N ASP A 261 -28.42 15.15 0.92
CA ASP A 261 -28.68 13.92 0.18
C ASP A 261 -27.53 13.62 -0.81
N LYS A 262 -27.32 12.33 -1.10
CA LYS A 262 -26.21 11.84 -1.92
C LYS A 262 -26.16 12.48 -3.33
N PRO A 263 -27.29 12.68 -4.04
CA PRO A 263 -27.28 13.34 -5.34
C PRO A 263 -26.78 14.79 -5.30
N LYS A 264 -27.21 15.60 -4.32
CA LYS A 264 -26.74 16.99 -4.20
C LYS A 264 -25.27 17.08 -3.88
N LEU A 265 -24.75 16.20 -3.03
CA LEU A 265 -23.32 16.16 -2.73
C LEU A 265 -22.48 15.80 -3.97
N MET A 266 -22.97 14.87 -4.81
CA MET A 266 -22.30 14.51 -6.06
C MET A 266 -22.29 15.69 -7.05
N LEU A 267 -23.41 16.40 -7.18
CA LEU A 267 -23.50 17.58 -8.03
C LEU A 267 -22.53 18.69 -7.57
N LEU A 268 -22.53 19.00 -6.27
CA LEU A 268 -21.64 20.02 -5.69
C LEU A 268 -20.16 19.69 -5.94
N LYS A 269 -19.77 18.41 -5.80
CA LYS A 269 -18.40 17.98 -6.12
C LYS A 269 -18.06 18.21 -7.58
N ALA A 270 -18.97 17.85 -8.49
CA ALA A 270 -18.76 18.04 -9.92
C ALA A 270 -18.63 19.53 -10.31
N GLU A 271 -19.46 20.40 -9.72
CA GLU A 271 -19.38 21.85 -9.94
C GLU A 271 -18.04 22.44 -9.45
N LEU A 272 -17.58 22.02 -8.26
CA LEU A 272 -16.29 22.43 -7.71
C LEU A 272 -15.11 21.93 -8.56
N GLU A 273 -15.18 20.69 -9.04
CA GLU A 273 -14.17 20.12 -9.94
C GLU A 273 -14.16 20.83 -11.31
N ALA A 274 -15.32 21.20 -11.85
CA ALA A 274 -15.42 21.94 -13.10
C ALA A 274 -14.84 23.37 -13.01
N ALA A 275 -14.91 23.99 -11.84
CA ALA A 275 -14.31 25.30 -11.57
C ALA A 275 -12.80 25.23 -11.26
N ALA A 276 -12.25 24.04 -11.01
CA ALA A 276 -10.86 23.87 -10.61
C ALA A 276 -9.91 24.05 -11.79
N THR A 277 -8.83 24.81 -11.58
CA THR A 277 -7.70 24.82 -12.53
C THR A 277 -6.79 23.63 -12.25
N ILE A 278 -6.68 22.71 -13.21
CA ILE A 278 -5.81 21.54 -13.09
C ILE A 278 -4.46 21.87 -13.73
N SER A 279 -3.41 21.90 -12.91
CA SER A 279 -2.03 21.92 -13.39
C SER A 279 -1.45 20.51 -13.39
N TYR A 280 -0.81 20.13 -14.49
CA TYR A 280 -0.11 18.86 -14.60
C TYR A 280 1.39 19.10 -14.39
N SER A 281 1.96 18.45 -13.37
CA SER A 281 3.41 18.37 -13.22
C SER A 281 3.86 16.97 -13.62
N PRO A 282 4.78 16.83 -14.59
CA PRO A 282 5.31 15.51 -14.93
C PRO A 282 5.97 14.91 -13.69
N ARG A 283 5.61 13.66 -13.39
CA ARG A 283 6.26 12.89 -12.32
C ARG A 283 6.93 11.67 -12.93
N PHE A 284 8.17 11.45 -12.54
CA PHE A 284 8.87 10.22 -12.87
C PHE A 284 8.20 9.05 -12.17
N TRP A 285 7.86 8.01 -12.91
CA TRP A 285 7.21 6.81 -12.42
C TRP A 285 7.93 5.59 -12.98
N ALA A 286 8.17 4.60 -12.12
CA ALA A 286 8.74 3.32 -12.48
C ALA A 286 7.96 2.21 -11.76
N LYS A 287 7.57 1.18 -12.51
CA LYS A 287 6.94 -0.06 -12.00
C LYS A 287 7.60 -1.23 -12.72
N ALA A 288 7.93 -2.29 -11.98
CA ALA A 288 8.39 -3.53 -12.59
C ALA A 288 7.26 -4.12 -13.46
N VAL A 289 7.59 -4.52 -14.69
CA VAL A 289 6.69 -5.21 -15.62
C VAL A 289 6.83 -6.72 -15.43
#